data_AF-A0A847BKF4-F1
#
_entry.id   AF-A0A847BKF4-F1
#
_cell.length_a   1.000
_cell.length_b   1.000
_cell.length_c   1.000
_cell.angle_alpha   90.00
_cell.angle_beta   90.00
_cell.angle_gamma   90.00
#
_symmetry.space_group_name_H-M   'P 1'
#
loop_
_entity.id
_entity.type
_entity.pdbx_description
1 polymer ?
#
loop_
_entity_poly.entity_id
_entity_poly.type
_entity_poly.pdbx_seq_one_letter_code
_entity_poly.pdbx_strand_id
1 'polypeptide(L)'
;TGPAAKTWLAFWSSSMHQPSLQRLQKVNDRRLFSNLCSQFHCLMPHEQARDAARGLAAMIDGLWLRGALTPEGLDAERARRLAHAYLDQLLADNESFPAPPKETA
;
A
#
# COMPACT_ATOMS: atom_id res chain seq x y z
N THR A 1 16.38 -12.69 -1.91
CA THR A 1 14.92 -12.60 -2.14
C THR A 1 14.42 -13.31 -3.41
N GLY A 2 15.26 -14.05 -4.17
CA GLY A 2 14.91 -14.53 -5.52
C GLY A 2 13.69 -15.46 -5.69
N PRO A 3 13.49 -16.52 -4.88
CA PRO A 3 12.42 -17.49 -5.13
C PRO A 3 11.02 -16.93 -4.87
N ALA A 4 10.81 -16.31 -3.70
CA ALA A 4 9.49 -15.81 -3.29
C ALA A 4 8.97 -14.69 -4.20
N ALA A 5 9.83 -13.73 -4.58
CA ALA A 5 9.44 -12.65 -5.48
C ALA A 5 9.04 -13.15 -6.87
N LYS A 6 9.78 -14.14 -7.41
CA LYS A 6 9.47 -14.78 -8.70
C LYS A 6 8.17 -15.58 -8.64
N THR A 7 7.95 -16.34 -7.57
CA THR A 7 6.69 -17.07 -7.34
C THR A 7 5.51 -16.11 -7.25
N TRP A 8 5.66 -14.99 -6.52
CA TRP A 8 4.60 -13.99 -6.41
C TRP A 8 4.29 -13.33 -7.75
N LEU A 9 5.32 -12.97 -8.53
CA LEU A 9 5.13 -12.38 -9.87
C LEU A 9 4.44 -13.36 -10.84
N ALA A 10 4.83 -14.64 -10.80
CA ALA A 10 4.20 -15.68 -11.60
C ALA A 10 2.72 -15.89 -11.19
N PHE A 11 2.43 -15.88 -9.89
CA PHE A 11 1.08 -15.91 -9.36
C PHE A 11 0.26 -14.69 -9.84
N TRP A 12 0.81 -13.48 -9.72
CA TRP A 12 0.19 -12.24 -10.18
C TRP A 12 -0.19 -12.32 -11.66
N SER A 13 0.78 -12.68 -12.51
CA SER A 13 0.57 -12.84 -13.95
C SER A 13 -0.52 -13.87 -14.26
N SER A 14 -0.48 -15.02 -13.58
CA SER A 14 -1.47 -16.09 -13.76
C SER A 14 -2.87 -15.68 -13.28
N SER A 15 -2.96 -14.87 -12.22
CA SER A 15 -4.23 -14.43 -11.63
C SER A 15 -5.08 -13.56 -12.56
N MET A 16 -4.46 -12.91 -13.55
CA MET A 16 -5.17 -12.13 -14.58
C MET A 16 -6.01 -13.01 -15.52
N HIS A 17 -5.70 -14.30 -15.62
CA HIS A 17 -6.33 -15.22 -16.56
C HIS A 17 -7.07 -16.38 -15.89
N GLN A 18 -6.83 -16.62 -14.59
CA GLN A 18 -7.40 -17.75 -13.86
C GLN A 18 -8.36 -17.27 -12.75
N PRO A 19 -9.68 -17.51 -12.84
CA PRO A 19 -10.66 -17.01 -11.88
C PRO A 19 -10.39 -17.43 -10.42
N SER A 20 -9.89 -18.65 -10.21
CA SER A 20 -9.54 -19.16 -8.88
C SER A 20 -8.40 -18.37 -8.23
N LEU A 21 -7.36 -18.05 -9.01
CA LEU A 21 -6.23 -17.24 -8.57
C LEU A 21 -6.60 -15.75 -8.45
N GLN A 22 -7.47 -15.24 -9.33
CA GLN A 22 -8.00 -13.86 -9.23
C GLN A 22 -8.72 -13.65 -7.89
N ARG A 23 -9.44 -14.66 -7.39
CA ARG A 23 -10.09 -14.58 -6.07
C ARG A 23 -9.06 -14.42 -4.96
N LEU A 24 -7.95 -15.15 -5.00
CA LEU A 24 -6.86 -15.04 -4.03
C LEU A 24 -6.18 -13.67 -4.12
N GLN A 25 -5.95 -13.19 -5.35
CA GLN A 25 -5.38 -11.86 -5.58
C GLN A 25 -6.26 -10.75 -4.99
N LYS A 26 -7.58 -10.81 -5.20
CA LYS A 26 -8.54 -9.89 -4.58
C LYS A 26 -8.50 -9.91 -3.04
N VAL A 27 -8.26 -11.07 -2.43
CA VAL A 27 -8.13 -11.18 -0.97
C VAL A 27 -6.83 -10.52 -0.50
N ASN A 28 -5.72 -10.73 -1.20
CA ASN A 28 -4.46 -10.07 -0.90
C ASN A 28 -4.59 -8.54 -0.94
N ASP A 29 -5.15 -8.01 -2.04
CA ASP A 29 -5.27 -6.56 -2.25
C ASP A 29 -6.18 -5.92 -1.21
N ARG A 30 -7.32 -6.59 -0.92
CA ARG A 30 -8.24 -6.13 0.13
C ARG A 30 -7.59 -6.13 1.50
N ARG A 31 -6.77 -7.14 1.84
CA ARG A 31 -6.10 -7.22 3.13
C ARG A 31 -5.08 -6.08 3.29
N LEU A 32 -4.26 -5.82 2.27
CA LEU A 32 -3.32 -4.71 2.28
C LEU A 32 -4.06 -3.38 2.46
N PHE A 33 -5.06 -3.13 1.62
CA PHE A 33 -5.86 -1.89 1.68
C PHE A 33 -6.55 -1.71 3.03
N SER A 34 -7.28 -2.71 3.53
CA SER A 34 -8.01 -2.60 4.79
C SER A 34 -7.09 -2.37 6.00
N ASN A 35 -5.93 -3.02 6.02
CA ASN A 35 -4.94 -2.80 7.09
C ASN A 35 -4.44 -1.36 7.09
N LEU A 36 -4.05 -0.83 5.93
CA LEU A 36 -3.59 0.55 5.80
C LEU A 36 -4.70 1.55 6.14
N CYS A 37 -5.89 1.35 5.57
CA CYS A 37 -7.05 2.22 5.80
C CYS A 37 -7.44 2.25 7.29
N SER A 38 -7.37 1.11 7.98
CA SER A 38 -7.65 1.06 9.42
C SER A 38 -6.66 1.89 10.24
N GLN A 39 -5.38 1.92 9.87
CA GLN A 39 -4.36 2.71 10.56
C GLN A 39 -4.51 4.20 10.24
N PHE A 40 -4.75 4.54 8.98
CA PHE A 40 -5.00 5.92 8.58
C PHE A 40 -6.25 6.50 9.23
N HIS A 41 -7.31 5.71 9.40
CA HIS A 41 -8.55 6.21 10.03
C HIS A 41 -8.36 6.70 11.47
N CYS A 42 -7.30 6.27 12.16
CA CYS A 42 -6.94 6.78 13.49
C CYS A 42 -6.36 8.20 13.45
N LEU A 43 -5.93 8.68 12.28
CA LEU A 43 -5.18 9.93 12.11
C LEU A 43 -5.86 10.92 11.15
N MET A 44 -6.77 10.46 10.29
CA MET A 44 -7.41 11.31 9.27
C MET A 44 -8.89 10.94 9.01
N PRO A 45 -9.69 11.86 8.44
CA PRO A 45 -11.09 11.60 8.07
C PRO A 45 -11.25 10.41 7.11
N HIS A 46 -12.41 9.77 7.13
CA HIS A 46 -12.68 8.52 6.41
C HIS A 46 -12.28 8.54 4.92
N GLU A 47 -12.69 9.56 4.16
CA GLU A 47 -12.38 9.64 2.73
C GLU A 47 -10.87 9.79 2.49
N GLN A 48 -10.21 10.65 3.28
CA GLN A 48 -8.76 10.85 3.20
C GLN A 48 -7.99 9.57 3.58
N ALA A 49 -8.46 8.84 4.60
CA ALA A 49 -7.87 7.57 5.01
C ALA A 49 -7.89 6.52 3.89
N ARG A 50 -8.98 6.48 3.13
CA ARG A 50 -9.13 5.57 1.99
C ARG A 50 -8.19 5.95 0.86
N ASP A 51 -8.06 7.24 0.55
CA ASP A 51 -7.19 7.69 -0.52
C ASP A 51 -5.71 7.55 -0.15
N ALA A 52 -5.33 7.87 1.09
CA ALA A 52 -4.00 7.60 1.63
C ALA A 52 -3.65 6.10 1.59
N ALA A 53 -4.59 5.24 1.99
CA ALA A 53 -4.40 3.79 1.94
C ALA A 53 -4.20 3.26 0.52
N ARG A 54 -4.98 3.75 -0.46
CA ARG A 54 -4.80 3.40 -1.88
C ARG A 54 -3.44 3.87 -2.40
N GLY A 55 -3.07 5.11 -2.10
CA GLY A 55 -1.80 5.69 -2.53
C GLY A 55 -0.61 4.90 -1.98
N LEU A 56 -0.61 4.62 -0.67
CA LEU A 56 0.49 3.89 -0.05
C LEU A 56 0.55 2.42 -0.51
N ALA A 57 -0.59 1.76 -0.71
CA ALA A 57 -0.62 0.42 -1.30
C ALA A 57 0.01 0.42 -2.71
N ALA A 58 -0.37 1.36 -3.58
CA ALA A 58 0.20 1.49 -4.91
C ALA A 58 1.71 1.77 -4.90
N MET A 59 2.19 2.58 -3.95
CA MET A 59 3.63 2.82 -3.75
C MET A 59 4.37 1.54 -3.37
N ILE A 60 3.85 0.77 -2.42
CA ILE A 60 4.43 -0.51 -1.98
C ILE A 60 4.51 -1.49 -3.16
N ASP A 61 3.41 -1.67 -3.88
CA ASP A 61 3.35 -2.56 -5.04
C ASP A 61 4.33 -2.14 -6.14
N GLY A 62 4.42 -0.84 -6.43
CA GLY A 62 5.34 -0.30 -7.44
C GLY A 62 6.82 -0.49 -7.06
N LEU A 63 7.17 -0.25 -5.79
CA LEU A 63 8.53 -0.49 -5.28
C LEU A 63 8.89 -1.97 -5.33
N TRP A 64 8.00 -2.84 -4.87
CA TRP A 64 8.20 -4.28 -4.92
C TRP A 64 8.34 -4.79 -6.35
N LEU A 65 7.45 -4.40 -7.26
CA LEU A 65 7.47 -4.82 -8.66
C LEU A 65 8.76 -4.38 -9.36
N ARG A 66 9.18 -3.12 -9.13
CA ARG A 66 10.44 -2.61 -9.69
C ARG A 66 11.62 -3.44 -9.23
N GLY A 67 11.71 -3.76 -7.93
CA GLY A 67 12.79 -4.60 -7.41
C GLY A 67 12.71 -6.06 -7.87
N ALA A 68 11.50 -6.61 -8.08
CA ALA A 68 11.31 -7.96 -8.59
C ALA A 68 11.73 -8.11 -10.06
N LEU A 69 11.62 -7.03 -10.85
CA LEU A 69 12.02 -6.97 -12.26
C LEU A 69 13.49 -6.54 -12.46
N THR A 70 14.16 -6.04 -11.42
CA THR A 70 15.55 -5.60 -11.48
C THR A 70 16.51 -6.80 -11.34
N PRO A 71 17.50 -6.99 -12.22
CA PRO A 71 18.46 -8.11 -12.13
C PRO A 71 19.21 -8.17 -10.80
N GLU A 72 19.59 -7.00 -10.28
CA GLU A 72 20.29 -6.83 -9.00
C GLU A 72 19.36 -7.06 -7.78
N GLY A 73 18.05 -7.15 -8.02
CA GLY A 73 17.01 -7.34 -7.02
C GLY A 73 16.55 -6.05 -6.34
N LEU A 74 15.67 -6.21 -5.36
CA LEU A 74 15.12 -5.10 -4.57
C LEU A 74 16.13 -4.61 -3.52
N ASP A 75 16.53 -3.34 -3.60
CA ASP A 75 17.10 -2.62 -2.46
C ASP A 75 15.99 -2.32 -1.44
N ALA A 76 15.80 -3.25 -0.51
CA ALA A 76 14.74 -3.20 0.49
C ALA A 76 14.84 -1.97 1.40
N GLU A 77 16.07 -1.54 1.70
CA GLU A 77 16.34 -0.40 2.55
C GLU A 77 15.93 0.91 1.86
N ARG A 78 16.30 1.08 0.59
CA ARG A 78 15.85 2.23 -0.20
C ARG A 78 14.35 2.21 -0.43
N ALA A 79 13.76 1.06 -0.74
CA ALA A 79 12.32 0.94 -0.91
C ALA A 79 11.56 1.32 0.36
N ARG A 80 12.02 0.85 1.53
CA ARG A 80 11.45 1.25 2.82
C ARG A 80 11.54 2.76 3.01
N ARG A 81 12.71 3.39 2.80
CA ARG A 81 12.86 4.84 2.91
C ARG A 81 11.89 5.62 2.01
N LEU A 82 11.70 5.18 0.76
CA LEU A 82 10.77 5.83 -0.16
C LEU A 82 9.31 5.68 0.29
N ALA A 83 8.90 4.49 0.76
CA ALA A 83 7.56 4.27 1.29
C ALA A 83 7.28 5.11 2.54
N HIS A 84 8.26 5.24 3.44
CA HIS A 84 8.15 6.10 4.63
C HIS A 84 8.09 7.58 4.26
N ALA A 85 8.93 8.06 3.34
CA ALA A 85 8.88 9.46 2.90
C ALA A 85 7.51 9.81 2.31
N TYR A 86 6.90 8.90 1.54
CA TYR A 86 5.56 9.08 1.02
C TYR A 86 4.49 9.05 2.12
N LEU A 87 4.62 8.18 3.12
CA LEU A 87 3.77 8.18 4.31
C LEU A 87 3.84 9.52 5.06
N ASP A 88 5.05 10.04 5.28
CA ASP A 88 5.25 11.31 5.98
C ASP A 88 4.57 12.48 5.24
N GLN A 89 4.63 12.48 3.90
CA GLN A 89 3.90 13.45 3.07
C GLN A 89 2.38 13.35 3.26
N LEU A 90 1.82 12.14 3.22
CA LEU A 90 0.39 11.93 3.43
C LEU A 90 -0.09 12.42 4.81
N LEU A 91 0.76 12.28 5.83
CA LEU A 91 0.44 12.74 7.18
C LEU A 91 0.54 14.27 7.31
N ALA A 92 1.59 14.87 6.75
CA ALA A 92 1.77 16.33 6.75
C ALA A 92 0.64 17.07 6.02
N ASP A 93 0.19 16.54 4.88
CA ASP A 93 -0.94 17.11 4.12
C ASP A 93 -2.25 17.06 4.92
N ASN A 94 -2.42 16.06 5.80
CA ASN A 94 -3.59 15.93 6.67
C ASN A 94 -3.54 16.86 7.90
N GLU A 95 -2.36 17.16 8.45
CA GLU A 95 -2.21 18.12 9.56
C GLU A 95 -2.60 19.57 9.17
N SER A 96 -2.71 19.86 7.87
CA SER A 96 -3.09 21.18 7.35
C SER A 96 -4.58 21.52 7.53
N PHE A 97 -5.42 20.61 8.04
CA PHE A 97 -6.81 20.88 8.39
C PHE A 97 -7.09 20.49 9.86
N PRO A 98 -7.29 21.45 10.79
CA PRO A 98 -7.66 21.12 12.15
C PRO A 98 -9.05 20.46 12.16
N ALA A 99 -9.18 19.38 12.94
CA ALA A 99 -10.45 18.74 13.21
C ALA A 99 -11.46 19.81 13.71
N PRO A 100 -12.73 19.77 13.25
CA PRO A 100 -13.75 20.68 13.75
C PRO A 100 -13.85 20.53 15.28
N PRO A 101 -14.04 21.64 16.02
CA PRO A 101 -14.11 21.60 17.47
C PRO A 101 -15.21 20.63 17.90
N LYS A 102 -14.88 19.74 18.85
CA LYS A 102 -15.86 18.86 19.48
C LYS A 102 -16.86 19.76 20.22
N GLU A 103 -18.09 19.84 19.74
CA GLU A 103 -19.19 20.47 20.47
C GLU A 103 -19.38 19.75 21.80
N THR A 104 -18.99 20.43 22.89
CA THR A 104 -19.40 20.08 24.24
C THR A 104 -20.84 20.54 24.43
N ALA A 105 -21.76 19.57 24.54
CA ALA A 105 -23.10 19.77 25.09
C ALA A 105 -23.10 19.33 26.57
#